data_AF-A0A519KLG8-F1
#
_entry.id   AF-A0A519KLG8-F1
#
_cell.length_a   1.000
_cell.length_b   1.000
_cell.length_c   1.000
_cell.angle_alpha   90.00
_cell.angle_beta   90.00
_cell.angle_gamma   90.00
#
_symmetry.space_group_name_H-M   'P 1'
#
loop_
_entity.id
_entity.type
_entity.pdbx_description
1 polymer ?
#
loop_
_entity_poly.entity_id
_entity_poly.type
_entity_poly.pdbx_seq_one_letter_code
_entity_poly.pdbx_strand_id
1 'polypeptide(L)'
;MSGDYARLLWLRHMIEADRDSRALPRVAVDYDALIEDWRSALPAVSKILSRDWTPDAAQSAAIDAFLKPALRHHVPNAPTPQGVLTNTVERVWRGLSALTRQDGFEERRELTRANDRFDEKHWLQSDVMYAEVRRLWGEPRGGWRPQPRTTRAGTMRVHVVAALGAGGPQSSAYIRLLLPLSDAALGERVTVSLDRWTGVLPDCDVCIVQRAALPDLEAAGSLLALTERRGVPLIVDLDDDFTAMSAGQIKAGDYGDRLDALERVLAGSKEVWFSTYQLAARHAAVIDRAVVVPNAIDPKLWRDWRRAWSPDEGDRTRFLYMGTGTHAEDFATIRPHLDALWREREGRFDVTLIGVADEAKPAPWLTHIQPPPDCRAYPKFVAW
;
A
#
# COMPACT_ATOMS: atom_id res chain seq x y z
N MET A 1 -17.97 -11.97 -4.68
CA MET A 1 -17.40 -10.76 -5.32
C MET A 1 -18.56 -9.86 -5.72
N SER A 2 -18.74 -8.66 -5.15
CA SER A 2 -19.82 -7.78 -5.63
C SER A 2 -19.54 -7.26 -7.03
N GLY A 3 -20.61 -6.87 -7.74
CA GLY A 3 -20.51 -6.29 -9.07
C GLY A 3 -19.67 -5.01 -9.14
N ASP A 4 -19.61 -4.21 -8.07
CA ASP A 4 -18.83 -2.96 -8.06
C ASP A 4 -17.32 -3.20 -7.90
N TYR A 5 -16.92 -4.28 -7.22
CA TYR A 5 -15.52 -4.69 -7.16
C TYR A 5 -15.00 -5.22 -8.49
N ALA A 6 -15.78 -6.10 -9.13
CA ALA A 6 -15.44 -6.58 -10.48
C ALA A 6 -15.31 -5.43 -11.48
N ARG A 7 -16.16 -4.40 -11.36
CA ARG A 7 -16.08 -3.17 -12.15
C ARG A 7 -14.86 -2.33 -11.86
N LEU A 8 -14.47 -2.21 -10.59
CA LEU A 8 -13.28 -1.46 -10.22
C LEU A 8 -12.03 -2.09 -10.81
N LEU A 9 -11.89 -3.41 -10.65
CA LEU A 9 -10.77 -4.14 -11.25
C LEU A 9 -10.75 -3.99 -12.76
N TRP A 10 -11.92 -4.17 -13.40
CA TRP A 10 -12.06 -3.98 -14.84
C TRP A 10 -11.67 -2.55 -15.26
N LEU A 11 -12.21 -1.52 -14.61
CA LEU A 11 -11.87 -0.12 -14.88
C LEU A 11 -10.37 0.11 -14.78
N ARG A 12 -9.74 -0.34 -13.69
CA ARG A 12 -8.31 -0.13 -13.47
C ARG A 12 -7.46 -0.76 -14.56
N HIS A 13 -7.68 -2.05 -14.83
CA HIS A 13 -6.94 -2.76 -15.86
C HIS A 13 -7.11 -2.13 -17.25
N MET A 14 -8.34 -1.72 -17.58
CA MET A 14 -8.64 -1.15 -18.89
C MET A 14 -8.09 0.27 -19.06
N ILE A 15 -8.15 1.10 -18.02
CA ILE A 15 -7.62 2.46 -18.03
C ILE A 15 -6.10 2.44 -18.12
N GLU A 16 -5.44 1.61 -17.32
CA GLU A 16 -3.98 1.44 -17.35
C GLU A 16 -3.53 0.91 -18.72
N ALA A 17 -4.21 -0.11 -19.26
CA ALA A 17 -3.92 -0.65 -20.59
C ALA A 17 -4.07 0.39 -21.70
N ASP A 18 -5.12 1.23 -21.68
CA ASP A 18 -5.23 2.33 -22.64
C ASP A 18 -4.10 3.34 -22.46
N ARG A 19 -3.96 3.91 -21.25
CA ARG A 19 -3.03 5.02 -21.00
C ARG A 19 -1.60 4.65 -21.37
N ASP A 20 -1.15 3.49 -20.93
CA ASP A 20 0.25 3.10 -21.02
C ASP A 20 0.60 2.54 -22.42
N SER A 21 -0.40 2.23 -23.26
CA SER A 21 -0.18 1.81 -24.65
C SER A 21 -0.24 2.94 -25.68
N ARG A 22 -0.66 4.16 -25.33
CA ARG A 22 -0.88 5.28 -26.30
C ARG A 22 0.35 5.69 -27.11
N ALA A 23 1.55 5.47 -26.56
CA ALA A 23 2.82 5.77 -27.23
C ALA A 23 3.31 4.63 -28.13
N LEU A 24 2.61 3.49 -28.14
CA LEU A 24 2.97 2.30 -28.90
C LEU A 24 2.03 2.13 -30.11
N PRO A 25 2.50 1.53 -31.21
CA PRO A 25 1.61 1.01 -32.24
C PRO A 25 0.64 -0.01 -31.63
N ARG A 26 -0.67 0.27 -31.68
CA ARG A 26 -1.71 -0.57 -31.03
C ARG A 26 -2.98 -0.67 -31.86
N VAL A 27 -3.71 -1.77 -31.68
CA VAL A 27 -5.08 -1.97 -32.17
C VAL A 27 -5.94 -2.44 -31.01
N ALA A 28 -7.14 -1.87 -30.88
CA ALA A 28 -8.17 -2.38 -30.00
C ALA A 28 -9.04 -3.36 -30.79
N VAL A 29 -9.28 -4.55 -30.23
CA VAL A 29 -10.16 -5.56 -30.82
C VAL A 29 -11.24 -5.85 -29.80
N ASP A 30 -12.50 -5.76 -30.23
CA ASP A 30 -13.62 -6.16 -29.40
C ASP A 30 -13.66 -7.69 -29.31
N TYR A 31 -13.76 -8.22 -28.08
CA TYR A 31 -13.74 -9.66 -27.87
C TYR A 31 -14.95 -10.36 -28.49
N ASP A 32 -16.13 -9.75 -28.44
CA ASP A 32 -17.34 -10.36 -28.98
C ASP A 32 -17.26 -10.40 -30.51
N ALA A 33 -16.82 -9.31 -31.12
CA ALA A 33 -16.55 -9.27 -32.57
C ALA A 33 -15.46 -10.26 -32.99
N LEU A 34 -14.41 -10.46 -32.17
CA LEU A 34 -13.35 -11.43 -32.45
C LEU A 34 -13.87 -12.88 -32.44
N ILE A 35 -14.73 -13.22 -31.48
CA ILE A 35 -15.30 -14.57 -31.38
C ILE A 35 -16.31 -14.83 -32.50
N GLU A 36 -17.08 -13.81 -32.92
CA GLU A 36 -18.08 -13.92 -33.98
C GLU A 36 -17.47 -13.87 -35.39
N ASP A 37 -16.53 -12.95 -35.62
CA ASP A 37 -15.85 -12.74 -36.90
C ASP A 37 -14.40 -12.26 -36.70
N TRP A 38 -13.52 -13.18 -36.38
CA TRP A 38 -12.10 -12.90 -36.19
C TRP A 38 -11.41 -12.34 -37.44
N ARG A 39 -11.96 -12.58 -38.64
CA ARG A 39 -11.36 -12.10 -39.91
C ARG A 39 -11.41 -10.59 -39.98
N SER A 40 -12.43 -9.97 -39.41
CA SER A 40 -12.57 -8.51 -39.35
C SER A 40 -11.43 -7.80 -38.61
N ALA A 41 -10.74 -8.49 -37.69
CA ALA A 41 -9.64 -7.94 -36.90
C ALA A 41 -8.28 -7.99 -37.62
N LEU A 42 -8.10 -8.91 -38.57
CA LEU A 42 -6.81 -9.15 -39.23
C LEU A 42 -6.23 -7.95 -39.99
N PRO A 43 -7.00 -7.12 -40.73
CA PRO A 43 -6.43 -6.02 -41.48
C PRO A 43 -5.73 -4.99 -40.58
N ALA A 44 -6.34 -4.68 -39.43
CA ALA A 44 -5.79 -3.73 -38.48
C ALA A 44 -4.52 -4.27 -37.78
N VAL A 45 -4.50 -5.56 -37.41
CA VAL A 45 -3.33 -6.24 -36.85
C VAL A 45 -2.19 -6.29 -37.88
N SER A 46 -2.48 -6.70 -39.11
CA SER A 46 -1.49 -6.82 -40.20
C SER A 46 -0.82 -5.48 -40.49
N LYS A 47 -1.59 -4.39 -40.46
CA LYS A 47 -1.08 -3.02 -40.66
C LYS A 47 -0.08 -2.62 -39.57
N ILE A 48 -0.36 -2.90 -38.30
CA ILE A 48 0.54 -2.54 -37.18
C ILE A 48 1.81 -3.35 -37.20
N LEU A 49 1.70 -4.65 -37.48
CA LEU A 49 2.84 -5.55 -37.53
C LEU A 49 3.65 -5.45 -38.82
N SER A 50 3.21 -4.60 -39.77
CA SER A 50 3.82 -4.43 -41.09
C SER A 50 4.05 -5.77 -41.81
N ARG A 51 3.12 -6.71 -41.63
CA ARG A 51 3.18 -8.07 -42.18
C ARG A 51 1.78 -8.52 -42.55
N ASP A 52 1.64 -9.16 -43.70
CA ASP A 52 0.38 -9.80 -44.08
C ASP A 52 0.18 -11.08 -43.25
N TRP A 53 -0.89 -11.09 -42.46
CA TRP A 53 -1.31 -12.23 -41.63
C TRP A 53 -2.52 -12.94 -42.20
N THR A 54 -2.87 -12.70 -43.47
CA THR A 54 -3.97 -13.40 -44.13
C THR A 54 -3.70 -14.90 -44.14
N PRO A 55 -4.49 -15.70 -43.42
CA PRO A 55 -4.30 -17.14 -43.37
C PRO A 55 -4.83 -17.80 -44.63
N ASP A 56 -4.24 -18.93 -45.00
CA ASP A 56 -4.75 -19.75 -46.09
C ASP A 56 -6.08 -20.45 -45.71
N ALA A 57 -6.66 -21.20 -46.66
CA ALA A 57 -7.93 -21.88 -46.46
C ALA A 57 -7.88 -22.94 -45.33
N ALA A 58 -6.76 -23.65 -45.19
CA ALA A 58 -6.60 -24.68 -44.17
C ALA A 58 -6.45 -24.05 -42.77
N GLN A 59 -5.68 -22.98 -42.67
CA GLN A 59 -5.51 -22.19 -41.45
C GLN A 59 -6.83 -21.53 -41.03
N SER A 60 -7.56 -20.95 -41.98
CA SER A 60 -8.87 -20.35 -41.73
C SER A 60 -9.86 -21.39 -41.16
N ALA A 61 -9.92 -22.57 -41.76
CA ALA A 61 -10.76 -23.67 -41.27
C ALA A 61 -10.34 -24.16 -39.87
N ALA A 62 -9.03 -24.19 -39.59
CA ALA A 62 -8.52 -24.55 -38.26
C ALA A 62 -8.88 -23.51 -37.20
N ILE A 63 -8.83 -22.21 -37.53
CA ILE A 63 -9.22 -21.12 -36.61
C ILE A 63 -10.72 -21.16 -36.34
N ASP A 64 -11.55 -21.37 -37.38
CA ASP A 64 -13.00 -21.52 -37.22
C ASP A 64 -13.36 -22.74 -36.35
N ALA A 65 -12.63 -23.85 -36.46
CA ALA A 65 -12.82 -25.02 -35.61
C ALA A 65 -12.34 -24.81 -34.17
N PHE A 66 -11.34 -23.94 -33.97
CA PHE A 66 -10.78 -23.61 -32.66
C PHE A 66 -11.69 -22.66 -31.88
N LEU A 67 -12.17 -21.60 -32.53
CA LEU A 67 -13.11 -20.65 -31.93
C LEU A 67 -14.47 -21.32 -31.75
N LYS A 68 -14.85 -21.55 -30.49
CA LYS A 68 -16.12 -22.20 -30.14
C LYS A 68 -17.01 -21.18 -29.43
N PRO A 69 -17.79 -20.35 -30.16
CA PRO A 69 -18.70 -19.37 -29.56
C PRO A 69 -19.62 -19.99 -28.48
N ALA A 70 -20.02 -21.25 -28.67
CA ALA A 70 -20.85 -22.00 -27.73
C ALA A 70 -20.20 -22.23 -26.33
N LEU A 71 -18.88 -22.09 -26.19
CA LEU A 71 -18.17 -22.16 -24.89
C LEU A 71 -18.16 -20.81 -24.14
N ARG A 72 -18.80 -19.77 -24.69
CA ARG A 72 -18.97 -18.49 -24.00
C ARG A 72 -20.04 -18.63 -22.92
N HIS A 73 -19.60 -18.77 -21.67
CA HIS A 73 -20.49 -18.85 -20.50
C HIS A 73 -20.93 -17.47 -19.96
N HIS A 74 -20.30 -16.38 -20.42
CA HIS A 74 -20.64 -15.00 -20.03
C HIS A 74 -21.56 -14.35 -21.06
N VAL A 75 -22.82 -14.79 -21.08
CA VAL A 75 -23.90 -14.21 -21.89
C VAL A 75 -24.60 -13.11 -21.06
N PRO A 76 -24.96 -11.95 -21.62
CA PRO A 76 -25.68 -10.89 -20.92
C PRO A 76 -27.14 -11.29 -20.61
N ASN A 77 -27.34 -12.29 -19.75
CA ASN A 77 -28.65 -12.73 -19.28
C ASN A 77 -29.04 -12.13 -17.92
N ALA A 78 -28.16 -11.34 -17.31
CA ALA A 78 -28.42 -10.64 -16.05
C ALA A 78 -28.45 -9.12 -16.30
N PRO A 79 -29.36 -8.36 -15.63
CA PRO A 79 -29.33 -6.90 -15.67
C PRO A 79 -27.95 -6.41 -15.22
N THR A 80 -27.38 -5.44 -15.93
CA THR A 80 -26.14 -4.78 -15.50
C THR A 80 -26.36 -4.23 -14.09
N PRO A 81 -25.63 -4.70 -13.06
CA PRO A 81 -25.86 -4.25 -11.69
C PRO A 81 -25.84 -2.72 -11.58
N GLN A 82 -26.72 -2.06 -10.85
CA GLN A 82 -26.58 -0.60 -10.66
C GLN A 82 -25.69 -0.31 -9.46
N GLY A 83 -24.85 0.71 -9.56
CA GLY A 83 -23.84 1.06 -8.55
C GLY A 83 -23.11 2.36 -8.87
N VAL A 84 -22.28 2.82 -7.92
CA VAL A 84 -21.61 4.14 -7.97
C VAL A 84 -20.65 4.27 -9.17
N LEU A 85 -20.19 3.13 -9.69
CA LEU A 85 -19.29 3.03 -10.83
C LEU A 85 -19.97 2.92 -12.19
N THR A 86 -21.28 2.68 -12.26
CA THR A 86 -22.02 2.36 -13.51
C THR A 86 -21.74 3.37 -14.62
N ASN A 87 -21.92 4.66 -14.33
CA ASN A 87 -21.68 5.73 -15.31
C ASN A 87 -20.22 5.80 -15.78
N THR A 88 -19.27 5.40 -14.93
CA THR A 88 -17.84 5.42 -15.28
C THR A 88 -17.51 4.22 -16.18
N VAL A 89 -18.01 3.04 -15.81
CA VAL A 89 -17.89 1.80 -16.61
C VAL A 89 -18.47 1.99 -18.00
N GLU A 90 -19.68 2.54 -18.12
CA GLU A 90 -20.31 2.77 -19.42
C GLU A 90 -19.51 3.74 -20.31
N ARG A 91 -18.92 4.79 -19.73
CA ARG A 91 -18.10 5.75 -20.47
C ARG A 91 -16.79 5.13 -20.94
N VAL A 92 -16.07 4.43 -20.07
CA VAL A 92 -14.84 3.73 -20.42
C VAL A 92 -15.12 2.66 -21.48
N TRP A 93 -16.20 1.87 -21.31
CA TRP A 93 -16.63 0.88 -22.28
C TRP A 93 -16.89 1.53 -23.65
N ARG A 94 -17.69 2.59 -23.73
CA ARG A 94 -17.95 3.31 -24.99
C ARG A 94 -16.68 3.86 -25.62
N GLY A 95 -15.77 4.41 -24.82
CA GLY A 95 -14.48 4.91 -25.28
C GLY A 95 -13.63 3.80 -25.90
N LEU A 96 -13.46 2.68 -25.18
CA LEU A 96 -12.74 1.50 -25.69
C LEU A 96 -13.38 0.92 -26.96
N SER A 97 -14.71 0.81 -26.99
CA SER A 97 -15.43 0.35 -28.19
C SER A 97 -15.20 1.29 -29.38
N ALA A 98 -15.06 2.60 -29.17
CA ALA A 98 -14.74 3.54 -30.25
C ALA A 98 -13.33 3.29 -30.82
N LEU A 99 -12.35 2.95 -29.96
CA LEU A 99 -10.98 2.63 -30.39
C LEU A 99 -10.91 1.43 -31.34
N THR A 100 -11.89 0.52 -31.31
CA THR A 100 -11.94 -0.64 -32.23
C THR A 100 -12.16 -0.24 -33.68
N ARG A 101 -12.75 0.95 -33.91
CA ARG A 101 -12.96 1.50 -35.26
C ARG A 101 -11.78 2.36 -35.68
N GLN A 102 -11.38 3.28 -34.79
CA GLN A 102 -10.31 4.23 -35.05
C GLN A 102 -9.67 4.67 -33.73
N ASP A 103 -8.36 4.62 -33.67
CA ASP A 103 -7.59 5.14 -32.53
C ASP A 103 -7.15 6.59 -32.80
N GLY A 104 -8.12 7.50 -32.84
CA GLY A 104 -7.95 8.91 -33.14
C GLY A 104 -8.03 9.81 -31.90
N PHE A 105 -7.79 11.11 -32.12
CA PHE A 105 -7.80 12.10 -31.03
C PHE A 105 -9.16 12.19 -30.32
N GLU A 106 -10.28 12.20 -31.07
CA GLU A 106 -11.61 12.33 -30.49
C GLU A 106 -12.03 11.06 -29.72
N GLU A 107 -11.69 9.87 -30.23
CA GLU A 107 -11.97 8.60 -29.56
C GLU A 107 -11.19 8.48 -28.25
N ARG A 108 -9.92 8.91 -28.25
CA ARG A 108 -9.07 8.99 -27.05
C ARG A 108 -9.54 10.06 -26.07
N ARG A 109 -10.15 11.15 -26.55
CA ARG A 109 -10.56 12.29 -25.72
C ARG A 109 -11.69 11.93 -24.76
N GLU A 110 -12.69 11.17 -25.22
CA GLU A 110 -13.77 10.71 -24.33
C GLU A 110 -13.26 9.71 -23.28
N LEU A 111 -12.32 8.84 -23.65
CA LEU A 111 -11.68 7.92 -22.72
C LEU A 111 -10.81 8.69 -21.70
N THR A 112 -10.05 9.69 -22.15
CA THR A 112 -9.28 10.57 -21.26
C THR A 112 -10.16 11.28 -20.25
N ARG A 113 -11.30 11.84 -20.67
CA ARG A 113 -12.28 12.46 -19.74
C ARG A 113 -12.86 11.48 -18.74
N ALA A 114 -13.07 10.22 -19.15
CA ALA A 114 -13.54 9.19 -18.24
C ALA A 114 -12.47 8.80 -17.22
N ASN A 115 -11.20 8.75 -17.65
CA ASN A 115 -10.03 8.47 -16.82
C ASN A 115 -9.77 9.59 -15.82
N ASP A 116 -9.73 10.85 -16.27
CA ASP A 116 -9.51 12.02 -15.40
C ASP A 116 -10.57 12.07 -14.29
N ARG A 117 -11.84 11.83 -14.62
CA ARG A 117 -12.93 11.75 -13.64
C ARG A 117 -12.87 10.53 -12.72
N PHE A 118 -12.20 9.46 -13.15
CA PHE A 118 -11.95 8.30 -12.31
C PHE A 118 -10.82 8.61 -11.31
N ASP A 119 -9.76 9.28 -11.77
CA ASP A 119 -8.62 9.71 -10.95
C ASP A 119 -8.99 10.82 -9.94
N GLU A 120 -9.90 11.73 -10.31
CA GLU A 120 -10.47 12.75 -9.42
C GLU A 120 -11.24 12.14 -8.23
N LYS A 121 -11.67 10.87 -8.33
CA LYS A 121 -12.31 10.16 -7.22
C LYS A 121 -11.21 9.56 -6.34
N HIS A 122 -10.52 10.41 -5.58
CA HIS A 122 -9.44 10.00 -4.67
C HIS A 122 -9.84 8.89 -3.68
N TRP A 123 -11.13 8.79 -3.34
CA TRP A 123 -11.68 7.70 -2.51
C TRP A 123 -11.76 6.35 -3.25
N LEU A 124 -11.63 6.26 -4.57
CA LEU A 124 -11.67 4.99 -5.31
C LEU A 124 -10.31 4.28 -5.37
N GLN A 125 -9.21 5.01 -5.22
CA GLN A 125 -7.86 4.43 -5.09
C GLN A 125 -7.67 3.72 -3.74
N SER A 126 -8.47 4.08 -2.72
CA SER A 126 -8.29 3.65 -1.33
C SER A 126 -9.56 3.26 -0.57
N ASP A 127 -10.78 3.38 -1.12
CA ASP A 127 -12.01 3.03 -0.39
C ASP A 127 -12.91 2.00 -1.07
N VAL A 128 -12.88 1.71 -2.38
CA VAL A 128 -13.82 0.69 -2.94
C VAL A 128 -13.32 -0.75 -2.80
N MET A 129 -12.02 -0.99 -3.01
CA MET A 129 -11.39 -2.26 -2.58
C MET A 129 -11.64 -2.49 -1.08
N TYR A 130 -11.54 -1.41 -0.30
CA TYR A 130 -11.59 -1.45 1.15
C TYR A 130 -13.02 -1.45 1.72
N ALA A 131 -14.00 -0.86 1.04
CA ALA A 131 -15.42 -0.90 1.39
C ALA A 131 -16.03 -2.24 1.01
N GLU A 132 -15.61 -2.86 -0.11
CA GLU A 132 -16.01 -4.21 -0.45
C GLU A 132 -15.32 -5.25 0.43
N VAL A 133 -14.04 -5.09 0.80
CA VAL A 133 -13.41 -5.93 1.85
C VAL A 133 -14.13 -5.74 3.19
N ARG A 134 -14.47 -4.50 3.58
CA ARG A 134 -15.31 -4.20 4.76
C ARG A 134 -16.70 -4.86 4.68
N ARG A 135 -17.30 -4.96 3.49
CA ARG A 135 -18.61 -5.56 3.25
C ARG A 135 -18.58 -7.08 3.17
N LEU A 136 -17.55 -7.67 2.54
CA LEU A 136 -17.34 -9.12 2.43
C LEU A 136 -17.02 -9.76 3.78
N TRP A 137 -16.55 -8.99 4.76
CA TRP A 137 -16.31 -9.44 6.13
C TRP A 137 -17.47 -9.21 7.11
N GLY A 138 -18.60 -8.66 6.63
CA GLY A 138 -19.87 -8.61 7.36
C GLY A 138 -19.88 -7.62 8.55
N GLU A 139 -20.82 -6.68 8.47
CA GLU A 139 -21.18 -5.66 9.48
C GLU A 139 -20.25 -4.42 9.60
N PRO A 140 -20.82 -3.20 9.66
CA PRO A 140 -20.11 -2.05 10.23
C PRO A 140 -19.88 -2.34 11.70
N ARG A 141 -18.71 -2.91 12.05
CA ARG A 141 -18.36 -3.07 13.46
C ARG A 141 -18.32 -1.70 14.10
N GLY A 142 -19.09 -1.56 15.17
CA GLY A 142 -19.15 -0.37 16.00
C GLY A 142 -17.78 -0.10 16.61
N GLY A 143 -16.87 0.50 15.83
CA GLY A 143 -15.69 1.15 16.35
C GLY A 143 -16.14 2.04 17.50
N TRP A 144 -15.39 1.98 18.58
CA TRP A 144 -15.72 2.76 19.77
C TRP A 144 -15.78 4.22 19.33
N ARG A 145 -16.99 4.79 19.38
CA ARG A 145 -17.11 6.24 19.27
C ARG A 145 -16.73 6.76 20.65
N PRO A 146 -15.69 7.62 20.78
CA PRO A 146 -15.47 8.29 22.04
C PRO A 146 -16.78 8.92 22.47
N GLN A 147 -17.37 8.43 23.56
CA GLN A 147 -18.25 9.30 24.32
C GLN A 147 -17.34 10.46 24.73
N PRO A 148 -17.67 11.72 24.40
CA PRO A 148 -16.89 12.83 24.87
C PRO A 148 -16.88 12.72 26.40
N ARG A 149 -15.80 12.19 26.98
CA ARG A 149 -15.45 12.54 28.36
C ARG A 149 -15.38 14.03 28.25
N THR A 150 -16.33 14.74 28.87
CA THR A 150 -16.49 16.19 28.81
C THR A 150 -15.11 16.80 28.71
N THR A 151 -14.69 17.11 27.47
CA THR A 151 -13.30 17.49 27.22
C THR A 151 -13.14 18.75 28.04
N ARG A 152 -12.24 18.73 29.04
CA ARG A 152 -11.88 19.94 29.74
C ARG A 152 -11.30 20.88 28.67
N ALA A 153 -12.16 21.76 28.16
CA ALA A 153 -11.90 22.70 27.07
C ALA A 153 -11.37 22.07 25.74
N GLY A 154 -12.26 21.49 24.92
CA GLY A 154 -12.11 21.45 23.44
C GLY A 154 -10.96 20.68 22.77
N THR A 155 -9.94 20.22 23.51
CA THR A 155 -8.72 19.60 22.99
C THR A 155 -8.54 18.20 23.55
N MET A 156 -8.28 17.21 22.69
CA MET A 156 -8.03 15.81 23.06
C MET A 156 -6.54 15.56 23.30
N ARG A 157 -6.20 15.00 24.46
CA ARG A 157 -4.82 14.69 24.84
C ARG A 157 -4.51 13.23 24.56
N VAL A 158 -3.60 12.99 23.63
CA VAL A 158 -3.13 11.64 23.26
C VAL A 158 -1.74 11.44 23.85
N HIS A 159 -1.56 10.36 24.61
CA HIS A 159 -0.24 9.94 25.07
C HIS A 159 0.18 8.67 24.33
N VAL A 160 1.34 8.72 23.68
CA VAL A 160 1.93 7.61 22.95
C VAL A 160 3.06 6.99 23.78
N VAL A 161 2.92 5.71 24.10
CA VAL A 161 3.98 4.88 24.67
C VAL A 161 4.71 4.21 23.50
N ALA A 162 5.97 4.57 23.27
CA ALA A 162 6.78 4.06 22.17
C ALA A 162 8.19 3.66 22.61
N ALA A 163 8.81 2.76 21.88
CA ALA A 163 10.23 2.47 22.05
C ALA A 163 11.08 3.68 21.62
N LEU A 164 11.99 4.12 22.50
CA LEU A 164 12.89 5.26 22.25
C LEU A 164 14.34 4.80 22.16
N GLY A 165 14.96 5.02 21.01
CA GLY A 165 16.41 4.87 20.81
C GLY A 165 17.17 6.17 21.10
N ALA A 166 18.48 6.17 20.84
CA ALA A 166 19.34 7.34 21.01
C ALA A 166 18.90 8.54 20.15
N GLY A 167 18.27 8.29 19.00
CA GLY A 167 17.72 9.32 18.10
C GLY A 167 16.26 9.69 18.37
N GLY A 168 15.66 9.22 19.47
CA GLY A 168 14.24 9.38 19.75
C GLY A 168 13.39 8.17 19.29
N PRO A 169 12.10 8.36 18.99
CA PRO A 169 11.22 7.26 18.62
C PRO A 169 11.60 6.66 17.25
N GLN A 170 11.25 5.39 17.07
CA GLN A 170 11.44 4.70 15.79
C GLN A 170 10.65 5.39 14.65
N SER A 171 11.09 5.19 13.41
CA SER A 171 10.46 5.79 12.22
C SER A 171 8.97 5.47 12.10
N SER A 172 8.57 4.26 12.46
CA SER A 172 7.16 3.83 12.45
C SER A 172 6.27 4.66 13.36
N ALA A 173 6.75 5.09 14.53
CA ALA A 173 5.99 5.98 15.42
C ALA A 173 5.77 7.36 14.77
N TYR A 174 6.73 7.87 13.98
CA TYR A 174 6.53 9.09 13.21
C TYR A 174 5.47 8.90 12.11
N ILE A 175 5.65 7.87 11.29
CA ILE A 175 4.81 7.59 10.12
C ILE A 175 3.35 7.35 10.53
N ARG A 176 3.13 6.64 11.64
CA ARG A 176 1.80 6.16 12.02
C ARG A 176 1.07 7.05 12.99
N LEU A 177 1.80 7.69 13.91
CA LEU A 177 1.20 8.40 15.03
C LEU A 177 1.59 9.87 15.04
N LEU A 178 2.87 10.21 15.15
CA LEU A 178 3.26 11.60 15.40
C LEU A 178 2.91 12.52 14.24
N LEU A 179 3.23 12.16 13.00
CA LEU A 179 3.00 13.04 11.84
C LEU A 179 1.50 13.19 11.52
N PRO A 180 0.70 12.11 11.52
CA PRO A 180 -0.75 12.24 11.33
C PRO A 180 -1.45 12.99 12.48
N LEU A 181 -1.08 12.70 13.75
CA LEU A 181 -1.74 13.31 14.91
C LEU A 181 -1.27 14.75 15.19
N SER A 182 -0.19 15.20 14.55
CA SER A 182 0.26 16.60 14.57
C SER A 182 -0.08 17.34 13.26
N ASP A 183 -0.98 16.78 12.43
CA ASP A 183 -1.37 17.43 11.19
C ASP A 183 -2.09 18.75 11.42
N ALA A 184 -1.77 19.76 10.61
CA ALA A 184 -2.36 21.10 10.71
C ALA A 184 -3.89 21.08 10.54
N ALA A 185 -4.43 20.11 9.80
CA ALA A 185 -5.87 19.93 9.67
C ALA A 185 -6.54 19.62 11.01
N LEU A 186 -5.84 19.01 11.96
CA LEU A 186 -6.35 18.78 13.31
C LEU A 186 -6.36 20.07 14.14
N GLY A 187 -5.46 21.02 13.87
CA GLY A 187 -5.34 22.27 14.62
C GLY A 187 -5.09 22.01 16.11
N GLU A 188 -5.68 22.80 16.99
CA GLU A 188 -5.58 22.62 18.45
C GLU A 188 -6.49 21.51 19.01
N ARG A 189 -7.12 20.69 18.14
CA ARG A 189 -8.05 19.64 18.59
C ARG A 189 -7.36 18.43 19.20
N VAL A 190 -6.08 18.23 18.91
CA VAL A 190 -5.29 17.10 19.42
C VAL A 190 -3.95 17.59 19.90
N THR A 191 -3.57 17.22 21.11
CA THR A 191 -2.22 17.40 21.65
C THR A 191 -1.60 16.03 21.89
N VAL A 192 -0.42 15.81 21.31
CA VAL A 192 0.28 14.53 21.40
C VAL A 192 1.48 14.67 22.32
N SER A 193 1.58 13.77 23.29
CA SER A 193 2.80 13.53 24.06
C SER A 193 3.32 12.14 23.75
N LEU A 194 4.63 11.94 23.84
CA LEU A 194 5.26 10.66 23.58
C LEU A 194 6.39 10.43 24.58
N ASP A 195 6.44 9.23 25.15
CA ASP A 195 7.56 8.78 25.98
C ASP A 195 7.69 7.25 25.98
N ARG A 196 8.78 6.74 26.54
CA ARG A 196 8.89 5.34 26.95
C ARG A 196 7.99 5.08 28.16
N TRP A 197 7.59 3.83 28.37
CA TRP A 197 6.90 3.48 29.60
C TRP A 197 7.84 3.58 30.82
N THR A 198 7.42 4.36 31.82
CA THR A 198 8.18 4.59 33.07
C THR A 198 7.41 4.15 34.32
N GLY A 199 6.28 3.45 34.14
CA GLY A 199 5.34 3.14 35.23
C GLY A 199 4.31 4.25 35.50
N VAL A 200 4.49 5.43 34.89
CA VAL A 200 3.60 6.59 35.05
C VAL A 200 2.88 6.88 33.75
N LEU A 201 1.55 6.97 33.81
CA LEU A 201 0.73 7.52 32.73
C LEU A 201 0.47 9.01 33.04
N PRO A 202 0.80 9.95 32.15
CA PRO A 202 0.41 11.35 32.30
C PRO A 202 -1.12 11.52 32.22
N ASP A 203 -1.61 12.72 32.49
CA ASP A 203 -3.03 13.04 32.29
C ASP A 203 -3.33 13.12 30.79
N CYS A 204 -4.06 12.12 30.28
CA CYS A 204 -4.43 11.99 28.89
C CYS A 204 -5.86 11.46 28.73
N ASP A 205 -6.44 11.71 27.57
CA ASP A 205 -7.78 11.26 27.21
C ASP A 205 -7.74 9.94 26.41
N VAL A 206 -6.61 9.65 25.76
CA VAL A 206 -6.32 8.39 25.06
C VAL A 206 -4.86 8.01 25.30
N CYS A 207 -4.60 6.72 25.54
CA CYS A 207 -3.26 6.15 25.57
C CYS A 207 -3.08 5.24 24.36
N ILE A 208 -1.98 5.39 23.61
CA ILE A 208 -1.65 4.53 22.48
C ILE A 208 -0.31 3.84 22.76
N VAL A 209 -0.26 2.51 22.70
CA VAL A 209 1.00 1.75 22.75
C VAL A 209 1.41 1.42 21.32
N GLN A 210 2.59 1.87 20.91
CA GLN A 210 3.11 1.61 19.58
C GLN A 210 4.02 0.37 19.61
N ARG A 211 3.69 -0.64 18.80
CA ARG A 211 4.48 -1.89 18.67
C ARG A 211 4.76 -2.53 20.04
N ALA A 212 5.85 -3.28 20.13
CA ALA A 212 6.35 -3.88 21.37
C ALA A 212 7.10 -2.86 22.24
N ALA A 213 6.47 -1.71 22.57
CA ALA A 213 7.11 -0.64 23.35
C ALA A 213 7.29 -0.97 24.83
N LEU A 214 6.49 -1.89 25.37
CA LEU A 214 6.56 -2.26 26.78
C LEU A 214 7.67 -3.30 26.99
N PRO A 215 8.45 -3.18 28.08
CA PRO A 215 9.59 -4.06 28.31
C PRO A 215 9.20 -5.50 28.64
N ASP A 216 8.09 -5.69 29.36
CA ASP A 216 7.72 -6.98 29.94
C ASP A 216 6.22 -7.06 30.32
N LEU A 217 5.80 -8.24 30.79
CA LEU A 217 4.44 -8.52 31.25
C LEU A 217 4.01 -7.68 32.47
N GLU A 218 4.93 -7.30 33.36
CA GLU A 218 4.63 -6.49 34.53
C GLU A 218 4.24 -5.07 34.12
N ALA A 219 5.00 -4.49 33.19
CA ALA A 219 4.72 -3.21 32.58
C ALA A 219 3.37 -3.21 31.84
N ALA A 220 3.08 -4.26 31.06
CA ALA A 220 1.79 -4.43 30.39
C ALA A 220 0.62 -4.52 31.39
N GLY A 221 0.75 -5.34 32.44
CA GLY A 221 -0.25 -5.44 33.48
C GLY A 221 -0.48 -4.11 34.21
N SER A 222 0.60 -3.40 34.52
CA SER A 222 0.55 -2.10 35.20
C SER A 222 -0.16 -1.03 34.37
N LEU A 223 0.15 -0.93 33.08
CA LEU A 223 -0.50 0.02 32.17
C LEU A 223 -1.99 -0.30 31.99
N LEU A 224 -2.35 -1.57 31.79
CA LEU A 224 -3.75 -2.00 31.68
C LEU A 224 -4.54 -1.65 32.94
N ALA A 225 -4.00 -1.98 34.12
CA ALA A 225 -4.66 -1.66 35.38
C ALA A 225 -4.79 -0.14 35.60
N LEU A 226 -3.80 0.65 35.18
CA LEU A 226 -3.83 2.10 35.33
C LEU A 226 -4.83 2.77 34.38
N THR A 227 -4.87 2.34 33.12
CA THR A 227 -5.80 2.84 32.10
C THR A 227 -7.25 2.49 32.48
N GLU A 228 -7.50 1.28 32.97
CA GLU A 228 -8.80 0.85 33.49
C GLU A 228 -9.24 1.68 34.69
N ARG A 229 -8.40 1.80 35.74
CA ARG A 229 -8.71 2.61 36.93
C ARG A 229 -9.02 4.07 36.60
N ARG A 230 -8.35 4.63 35.59
CA ARG A 230 -8.55 6.03 35.16
C ARG A 230 -9.61 6.18 34.08
N GLY A 231 -10.21 5.08 33.60
CA GLY A 231 -11.15 5.07 32.48
C GLY A 231 -10.57 5.64 31.18
N VAL A 232 -9.25 5.56 30.99
CA VAL A 232 -8.56 6.01 29.78
C VAL A 232 -8.58 4.86 28.77
N PRO A 233 -9.11 5.05 27.55
CA PRO A 233 -9.05 4.04 26.50
C PRO A 233 -7.60 3.79 26.09
N LEU A 234 -7.22 2.52 26.04
CA LEU A 234 -5.94 2.04 25.53
C LEU A 234 -6.10 1.57 24.09
N ILE A 235 -5.29 2.08 23.18
CA ILE A 235 -5.19 1.65 21.78
C ILE A 235 -3.81 1.01 21.60
N VAL A 236 -3.71 -0.03 20.77
CA VAL A 236 -2.42 -0.59 20.36
C VAL A 236 -2.23 -0.35 18.87
N ASP A 237 -1.08 0.20 18.46
CA ASP A 237 -0.74 0.44 17.06
C ASP A 237 0.33 -0.54 16.56
N LEU A 238 0.04 -1.27 15.48
CA LEU A 238 0.88 -2.30 14.89
C LEU A 238 1.07 -2.11 13.39
N ASP A 239 2.32 -2.18 12.96
CA ASP A 239 2.70 -2.04 11.56
C ASP A 239 3.46 -3.22 10.97
N ASP A 240 4.10 -3.99 11.84
CA ASP A 240 4.82 -5.22 11.52
C ASP A 240 4.11 -6.45 12.07
N ASP A 241 4.37 -7.58 11.41
CA ASP A 241 3.99 -8.90 11.90
C ASP A 241 5.06 -9.48 12.82
N PHE A 242 4.89 -9.23 14.12
CA PHE A 242 5.77 -9.76 15.16
C PHE A 242 5.70 -11.30 15.30
N THR A 243 4.64 -11.93 14.80
CA THR A 243 4.48 -13.40 14.87
C THR A 243 5.30 -14.14 13.81
N ALA A 244 5.73 -13.43 12.75
CA ALA A 244 6.51 -13.99 11.65
C ALA A 244 8.03 -13.77 11.80
N MET A 245 8.48 -13.22 12.93
CA MET A 245 9.89 -12.87 13.13
C MET A 245 10.79 -14.11 13.33
N SER A 246 11.97 -14.07 12.71
CA SER A 246 13.03 -15.06 12.95
C SER A 246 13.65 -14.88 14.34
N ALA A 247 14.26 -15.94 14.88
CA ALA A 247 15.00 -15.85 16.14
C ALA A 247 16.16 -14.81 16.07
N GLY A 248 16.76 -14.65 14.88
CA GLY A 248 17.78 -13.62 14.62
C GLY A 248 17.21 -12.21 14.75
N GLN A 249 16.05 -11.96 14.15
CA GLN A 249 15.37 -10.67 14.22
C GLN A 249 14.86 -10.36 15.63
N ILE A 250 14.33 -11.34 16.36
CA ILE A 250 13.91 -11.18 17.77
C ILE A 250 15.09 -10.74 18.63
N LYS A 251 16.25 -11.41 18.47
CA LYS A 251 17.47 -11.07 19.20
C LYS A 251 18.03 -9.71 18.79
N ALA A 252 18.09 -9.41 17.49
CA ALA A 252 18.63 -8.15 16.99
C ALA A 252 17.78 -6.94 17.39
N GLY A 253 16.46 -7.12 17.50
CA GLY A 253 15.51 -6.10 17.89
C GLY A 253 15.19 -6.02 19.39
N ASP A 254 15.83 -6.86 20.22
CA ASP A 254 15.55 -6.94 21.67
C ASP A 254 14.07 -7.20 21.99
N TYR A 255 13.41 -8.06 21.21
CA TYR A 255 11.96 -8.25 21.30
C TYR A 255 11.49 -9.27 22.33
N GLY A 256 12.36 -10.12 22.87
CA GLY A 256 12.03 -11.28 23.74
C GLY A 256 10.79 -11.11 24.62
N ASP A 257 10.97 -10.57 25.84
CA ASP A 257 9.88 -10.37 26.81
C ASP A 257 8.82 -9.34 26.35
N ARG A 258 9.18 -8.50 25.38
CA ARG A 258 8.30 -7.46 24.82
C ARG A 258 7.18 -8.06 23.97
N LEU A 259 7.38 -9.24 23.38
CA LEU A 259 6.35 -9.92 22.61
C LEU A 259 5.21 -10.39 23.52
N ASP A 260 5.54 -10.98 24.67
CA ASP A 260 4.54 -11.36 25.67
C ASP A 260 3.79 -10.13 26.21
N ALA A 261 4.53 -9.04 26.45
CA ALA A 261 3.95 -7.75 26.83
C ALA A 261 2.97 -7.21 25.76
N LEU A 262 3.35 -7.32 24.48
CA LEU A 262 2.53 -6.91 23.34
C LEU A 262 1.24 -7.74 23.26
N GLU A 263 1.33 -9.06 23.34
CA GLU A 263 0.16 -9.95 23.37
C GLU A 263 -0.79 -9.59 24.51
N ARG A 264 -0.23 -9.29 25.69
CA ARG A 264 -1.01 -8.89 26.87
C ARG A 264 -1.78 -7.59 26.64
N VAL A 265 -1.16 -6.56 26.06
CA VAL A 265 -1.87 -5.29 25.78
C VAL A 265 -2.82 -5.39 24.59
N LEU A 266 -2.52 -6.21 23.58
CA LEU A 266 -3.46 -6.48 22.48
C LEU A 266 -4.79 -7.04 23.04
N ALA A 267 -4.70 -8.04 23.92
CA ALA A 267 -5.85 -8.66 24.54
C ALA A 267 -6.69 -7.67 25.38
N GLY A 268 -6.03 -6.72 26.07
CA GLY A 268 -6.67 -5.76 26.96
C GLY A 268 -7.04 -4.39 26.34
N SER A 269 -6.62 -4.12 25.11
CA SER A 269 -6.86 -2.85 24.43
C SER A 269 -8.32 -2.66 24.00
N LYS A 270 -8.75 -1.40 23.88
CA LYS A 270 -10.06 -1.00 23.36
C LYS A 270 -10.12 -1.02 21.85
N GLU A 271 -9.03 -0.65 21.18
CA GLU A 271 -8.87 -0.74 19.73
C GLU A 271 -7.46 -1.18 19.39
N VAL A 272 -7.31 -1.84 18.24
CA VAL A 272 -6.01 -2.20 17.68
C VAL A 272 -5.91 -1.64 16.27
N TRP A 273 -4.93 -0.79 16.04
CA TRP A 273 -4.67 -0.18 14.75
C TRP A 273 -3.63 -1.00 14.00
N PHE A 274 -3.91 -1.36 12.76
CA PHE A 274 -3.03 -2.15 11.90
C PHE A 274 -2.62 -1.36 10.65
N SER A 275 -1.39 -1.54 10.16
CA SER A 275 -0.94 -0.95 8.89
C SER A 275 -1.63 -1.54 7.66
N THR A 276 -2.05 -2.79 7.74
CA THR A 276 -2.66 -3.52 6.61
C THR A 276 -3.77 -4.46 7.07
N TYR A 277 -4.64 -4.82 6.12
CA TYR A 277 -5.70 -5.80 6.35
C TYR A 277 -5.14 -7.22 6.54
N GLN A 278 -4.03 -7.52 5.87
CA GLN A 278 -3.31 -8.78 5.99
C GLN A 278 -2.76 -8.96 7.40
N LEU A 279 -2.17 -7.90 7.96
CA LEU A 279 -1.71 -7.90 9.34
C LEU A 279 -2.90 -8.07 10.30
N ALA A 280 -3.97 -7.30 10.12
CA ALA A 280 -5.18 -7.45 10.95
C ALA A 280 -5.74 -8.89 10.92
N ALA A 281 -5.79 -9.52 9.74
CA ALA A 281 -6.29 -10.89 9.56
C ALA A 281 -5.45 -11.95 10.29
N ARG A 282 -4.17 -11.70 10.53
CA ARG A 282 -3.30 -12.57 11.34
C ARG A 282 -3.62 -12.49 12.84
N HIS A 283 -4.27 -11.43 13.28
CA HIS A 283 -4.65 -11.19 14.67
C HIS A 283 -6.16 -11.43 14.91
N ALA A 284 -6.63 -12.65 14.60
CA ALA A 284 -8.04 -13.04 14.71
C ALA A 284 -8.63 -12.84 16.13
N ALA A 285 -7.81 -12.91 17.18
CA ALA A 285 -8.25 -12.74 18.56
C ALA A 285 -8.71 -11.30 18.91
N VAL A 286 -8.33 -10.30 18.10
CA VAL A 286 -8.65 -8.88 18.33
C VAL A 286 -9.28 -8.22 17.09
N ILE A 287 -9.70 -9.01 16.11
CA ILE A 287 -10.25 -8.54 14.84
C ILE A 287 -11.57 -7.76 15.00
N ASP A 288 -12.29 -7.99 16.09
CA ASP A 288 -13.50 -7.25 16.50
C ASP A 288 -13.20 -5.78 16.84
N ARG A 289 -11.97 -5.49 17.27
CA ARG A 289 -11.47 -4.16 17.67
C ARG A 289 -10.46 -3.59 16.67
N ALA A 290 -10.30 -4.22 15.52
CA ALA A 290 -9.30 -3.86 14.52
C ALA A 290 -9.73 -2.64 13.70
N VAL A 291 -8.83 -1.67 13.57
CA VAL A 291 -8.92 -0.53 12.64
C VAL A 291 -7.71 -0.58 11.74
N VAL A 292 -7.89 -0.51 10.42
CA VAL A 292 -6.74 -0.44 9.50
C VAL A 292 -6.44 1.01 9.19
N VAL A 293 -5.24 1.44 9.60
CA VAL A 293 -4.67 2.76 9.36
C VAL A 293 -3.40 2.56 8.53
N PRO A 294 -3.46 2.72 7.19
CA PRO A 294 -2.30 2.52 6.33
C PRO A 294 -1.15 3.45 6.67
N ASN A 295 0.08 2.96 6.48
CA ASN A 295 1.25 3.84 6.52
C ASN A 295 1.12 4.89 5.40
N ALA A 296 1.34 6.15 5.75
CA ALA A 296 1.29 7.26 4.81
C ALA A 296 2.58 8.09 4.88
N ILE A 297 2.97 8.64 3.76
CA ILE A 297 4.08 9.58 3.66
C ILE A 297 3.55 10.98 3.98
N ASP A 298 4.19 11.68 4.92
CA ASP A 298 3.82 13.07 5.22
C ASP A 298 4.42 14.03 4.17
N PRO A 299 3.59 14.75 3.40
CA PRO A 299 4.07 15.71 2.39
C PRO A 299 4.86 16.89 2.99
N LYS A 300 4.74 17.18 4.29
CA LYS A 300 5.53 18.21 4.99
C LYS A 300 7.02 17.84 5.03
N LEU A 301 7.31 16.55 5.14
CA LEU A 301 8.67 16.01 5.13
C LEU A 301 9.12 15.71 3.71
N TRP A 302 8.29 15.01 2.93
CA TRP A 302 8.65 14.56 1.57
C TRP A 302 8.22 15.57 0.50
N ARG A 303 8.64 16.82 0.60
CA ARG A 303 8.07 17.96 -0.16
C ARG A 303 8.08 17.79 -1.68
N ASP A 304 9.06 17.08 -2.22
CA ASP A 304 9.26 16.89 -3.65
C ASP A 304 8.59 15.63 -4.21
N TRP A 305 7.74 14.95 -3.44
CA TRP A 305 7.14 13.67 -3.86
C TRP A 305 6.28 13.74 -5.15
N ARG A 306 5.78 14.94 -5.50
CA ARG A 306 5.03 15.19 -6.75
C ARG A 306 5.90 15.76 -7.88
N ARG A 307 7.19 16.01 -7.62
CA ARG A 307 8.09 16.57 -8.62
C ARG A 307 8.22 15.57 -9.75
N ALA A 308 7.86 15.98 -10.97
CA ALA A 308 8.11 15.18 -12.15
C ALA A 308 9.61 14.96 -12.27
N TRP A 309 10.03 13.70 -12.26
CA TRP A 309 11.41 13.32 -12.47
C TRP A 309 11.65 13.03 -13.95
N SER A 310 12.70 13.64 -14.49
CA SER A 310 13.24 13.27 -15.81
C SER A 310 14.36 12.27 -15.59
N PRO A 311 14.39 11.14 -16.32
CA PRO A 311 15.50 10.23 -16.26
C PRO A 311 16.81 10.95 -16.58
N ASP A 312 17.88 10.67 -15.83
CA ASP A 312 19.23 11.07 -16.23
C ASP A 312 19.50 10.53 -17.64
N GLU A 313 20.25 11.27 -18.47
CA GLU A 313 20.60 10.88 -19.85
C GLU A 313 21.61 9.71 -19.92
N GLY A 314 21.63 8.83 -18.92
CA GLY A 314 22.58 7.73 -18.79
C GLY A 314 21.95 6.35 -18.96
N ASP A 315 22.74 5.44 -19.52
CA ASP A 315 22.41 4.02 -19.70
C ASP A 315 22.58 3.16 -18.42
N ARG A 316 22.65 3.82 -17.24
CA ARG A 316 22.98 3.20 -15.95
C ARG A 316 21.79 3.26 -14.98
N THR A 317 21.34 2.12 -14.51
CA THR A 317 20.25 2.01 -13.52
C THR A 317 20.80 2.21 -12.11
N ARG A 318 20.17 3.10 -11.32
CA ARG A 318 20.55 3.32 -9.91
C ARG A 318 19.49 2.73 -9.00
N PHE A 319 19.89 1.75 -8.19
CA PHE A 319 19.03 1.17 -7.16
C PHE A 319 19.32 1.85 -5.81
N LEU A 320 18.28 2.08 -5.04
CA LEU A 320 18.36 2.50 -3.65
C LEU A 320 17.77 1.40 -2.78
N TYR A 321 18.54 0.97 -1.78
CA TYR A 321 18.04 0.13 -0.68
C TYR A 321 18.36 0.83 0.62
N MET A 322 17.36 1.10 1.45
CA MET A 322 17.55 1.78 2.73
C MET A 322 16.74 1.12 3.84
N GLY A 323 17.28 1.13 5.06
CA GLY A 323 16.61 0.53 6.21
C GLY A 323 17.44 0.57 7.49
N THR A 324 16.87 0.01 8.56
CA THR A 324 17.54 -0.21 9.85
C THR A 324 18.29 -1.54 9.90
N GLY A 325 19.07 -1.78 10.96
CA GLY A 325 19.85 -3.02 11.19
C GLY A 325 19.07 -4.33 11.04
N THR A 326 17.75 -4.28 11.26
CA THR A 326 16.83 -5.41 11.11
C THR A 326 16.72 -5.95 9.69
N HIS A 327 17.13 -5.17 8.67
CA HIS A 327 17.06 -5.56 7.26
C HIS A 327 18.36 -6.20 6.73
N ALA A 328 19.35 -6.45 7.60
CA ALA A 328 20.60 -7.09 7.19
C ALA A 328 20.36 -8.49 6.57
N GLU A 329 19.45 -9.28 7.16
CA GLU A 329 19.06 -10.61 6.65
C GLU A 329 18.37 -10.51 5.28
N ASP A 330 17.49 -9.52 5.11
CA ASP A 330 16.78 -9.26 3.84
C ASP A 330 17.78 -8.89 2.73
N PHE A 331 18.72 -7.98 3.03
CA PHE A 331 19.74 -7.58 2.06
C PHE A 331 20.69 -8.74 1.71
N ALA A 332 21.06 -9.55 2.70
CA ALA A 332 21.89 -10.74 2.48
C ALA A 332 21.22 -11.74 1.51
N THR A 333 19.89 -11.82 1.53
CA THR A 333 19.11 -12.68 0.62
C THR A 333 19.19 -12.19 -0.83
N ILE A 334 19.09 -10.88 -1.07
CA ILE A 334 19.11 -10.34 -2.44
C ILE A 334 20.52 -10.17 -3.02
N ARG A 335 21.54 -10.06 -2.15
CA ARG A 335 22.92 -9.76 -2.56
C ARG A 335 23.52 -10.72 -3.60
N PRO A 336 23.39 -12.06 -3.48
CA PRO A 336 23.92 -12.98 -4.49
C PRO A 336 23.33 -12.75 -5.89
N HIS A 337 22.07 -12.31 -5.95
CA HIS A 337 21.39 -11.99 -7.21
C HIS A 337 21.91 -10.68 -7.81
N LEU A 338 22.21 -9.68 -6.98
CA LEU A 338 22.87 -8.45 -7.42
C LEU A 338 24.30 -8.73 -7.92
N ASP A 339 25.04 -9.62 -7.23
CA ASP A 339 26.36 -10.06 -7.69
C ASP A 339 26.30 -10.78 -9.06
N ALA A 340 25.28 -11.62 -9.29
CA ALA A 340 25.08 -12.28 -10.57
C ALA A 340 24.73 -11.26 -11.67
N LEU A 341 23.75 -10.39 -11.40
CA LEU A 341 23.32 -9.35 -12.35
C LEU A 341 24.48 -8.42 -12.74
N TRP A 342 25.36 -8.06 -11.80
CA TRP A 342 26.52 -7.22 -12.09
C TRP A 342 27.50 -7.88 -13.06
N ARG A 343 27.73 -9.19 -12.94
CA ARG A 343 28.60 -9.93 -13.88
C ARG A 343 28.01 -9.98 -15.29
N GLU A 344 26.69 -10.03 -15.41
CA GLU A 344 26.00 -10.03 -16.70
C GLU A 344 25.92 -8.64 -17.34
N ARG A 345 25.91 -7.59 -16.52
CA ARG A 345 25.64 -6.21 -16.95
C ARG A 345 26.65 -5.23 -16.33
N GLU A 346 27.93 -5.54 -16.46
CA GLU A 346 29.01 -4.74 -15.88
C GLU A 346 28.91 -3.27 -16.32
N GLY A 347 28.97 -2.35 -15.35
CA GLY A 347 28.87 -0.90 -15.57
C GLY A 347 27.45 -0.36 -15.84
N ARG A 348 26.43 -1.22 -15.90
CA ARG A 348 25.05 -0.84 -16.24
C ARG A 348 24.15 -0.57 -15.04
N PHE A 349 24.57 -0.87 -13.82
CA PHE A 349 23.83 -0.44 -12.63
C PHE A 349 24.72 -0.23 -11.39
N ASP A 350 24.21 0.48 -10.41
CA ASP A 350 24.80 0.57 -9.07
C ASP A 350 23.70 0.51 -8.00
N VAL A 351 24.09 0.15 -6.79
CA VAL A 351 23.22 0.08 -5.61
C VAL A 351 23.79 0.99 -4.54
N THR A 352 22.98 1.96 -4.12
CA THR A 352 23.23 2.72 -2.89
C THR A 352 22.50 2.04 -1.74
N LEU A 353 23.25 1.56 -0.75
CA LEU A 353 22.74 0.98 0.48
C LEU A 353 22.86 2.02 1.59
N ILE A 354 21.75 2.43 2.20
CA ILE A 354 21.73 3.40 3.29
C ILE A 354 21.32 2.71 4.60
N GLY A 355 22.22 2.69 5.58
CA GLY A 355 22.00 1.97 6.84
C GLY A 355 22.05 0.46 6.66
N VAL A 356 20.99 -0.25 7.07
CA VAL A 356 20.73 -1.70 6.94
C VAL A 356 21.64 -2.63 7.75
N ALA A 357 22.94 -2.38 7.79
CA ALA A 357 23.92 -3.11 8.60
C ALA A 357 25.02 -2.12 8.98
N ASP A 358 25.71 -2.33 10.11
CA ASP A 358 26.84 -1.47 10.52
C ASP A 358 27.96 -1.51 9.47
N GLU A 359 28.22 -2.70 8.93
CA GLU A 359 29.17 -2.93 7.85
C GLU A 359 28.52 -3.77 6.74
N ALA A 360 28.79 -3.42 5.49
CA ALA A 360 28.46 -4.25 4.33
C ALA A 360 29.74 -4.67 3.63
N LYS A 361 29.85 -5.96 3.27
CA LYS A 361 30.97 -6.44 2.47
C LYS A 361 31.10 -5.59 1.19
N PRO A 362 32.28 -5.06 0.85
CA PRO A 362 32.43 -4.24 -0.36
C PRO A 362 32.09 -5.01 -1.64
N ALA A 363 31.57 -4.32 -2.65
CA ALA A 363 31.39 -4.84 -4.00
C ALA A 363 31.52 -3.69 -5.02
N PRO A 364 31.94 -3.95 -6.28
CA PRO A 364 32.12 -2.90 -7.29
C PRO A 364 30.84 -2.11 -7.61
N TRP A 365 29.68 -2.75 -7.43
CA TRP A 365 28.37 -2.16 -7.67
C TRP A 365 27.74 -1.51 -6.43
N LEU A 366 28.36 -1.62 -5.25
CA LEU A 366 27.76 -1.25 -3.97
C LEU A 366 28.41 -0.01 -3.36
N THR A 367 27.62 1.02 -3.12
CA THR A 367 27.96 2.16 -2.26
C THR A 367 27.21 2.02 -0.94
N HIS A 368 27.91 1.87 0.18
CA HIS A 368 27.29 1.78 1.50
C HIS A 368 27.47 3.09 2.26
N ILE A 369 26.36 3.69 2.70
CA ILE A 369 26.33 4.97 3.40
C ILE A 369 25.68 4.76 4.77
N GLN A 370 26.39 5.17 5.83
CA GLN A 370 25.81 5.23 7.16
C GLN A 370 25.20 6.61 7.40
N PRO A 371 23.91 6.68 7.81
CA PRO A 371 23.35 7.94 8.26
C PRO A 371 24.13 8.47 9.47
N PRO A 372 24.54 9.75 9.46
CA PRO A 372 25.16 10.39 10.61
C PRO A 372 24.29 10.21 11.86
N PRO A 373 24.88 10.01 13.06
CA PRO A 373 24.11 9.74 14.28
C PRO A 373 23.00 10.77 14.57
N ASP A 374 23.25 12.04 14.29
CA ASP A 374 22.32 13.16 14.47
C ASP A 374 21.21 13.20 13.42
N CYS A 375 21.36 12.49 12.29
CA CYS A 375 20.40 12.37 11.20
C CYS A 375 19.53 11.10 11.28
N ARG A 376 19.76 10.18 12.24
CA ARG A 376 19.03 8.90 12.31
C ARG A 376 17.55 9.02 12.68
N ALA A 377 17.13 10.13 13.29
CA ALA A 377 15.73 10.39 13.58
C ALA A 377 14.95 10.62 12.27
N TYR A 378 13.77 9.99 12.10
CA TYR A 378 13.08 9.95 10.82
C TYR A 378 12.92 11.32 10.12
N PRO A 379 12.45 12.40 10.76
CA PRO A 379 12.35 13.70 10.10
C PRO A 379 13.70 14.27 9.62
N LYS A 380 14.78 13.98 10.34
CA LYS A 380 16.13 14.41 9.99
C LYS A 380 16.74 13.53 8.90
N PHE A 381 16.45 12.23 8.94
CA PHE A 381 16.85 11.28 7.91
C PHE A 381 16.24 11.62 6.56
N VAL A 382 14.96 12.02 6.53
CA VAL A 382 14.29 12.41 5.29
C VAL A 382 14.85 13.72 4.71
N ALA A 383 15.34 14.61 5.57
CA ALA A 383 15.91 15.90 5.15
C ALA A 383 17.36 15.79 4.68
N TRP A 384 18.10 14.79 5.16
CA TRP A 384 19.46 14.44 4.73
C TRP A 384 19.40 13.61 3.45
#